data_AF-A0A1I3SQI6-F1
#
_entry.id   AF-A0A1I3SQI6-F1
#
_cell.length_a   1.000
_cell.length_b   1.000
_cell.length_c   1.000
_cell.angle_alpha   90.00
_cell.angle_beta   90.00
_cell.angle_gamma   90.00
#
_symmetry.space_group_name_H-M   'P 1'
#
loop_
_entity.id
_entity.type
_entity.pdbx_description
1 polymer ?
#
loop_
_entity_poly.entity_id
_entity_poly.type
_entity_poly.pdbx_seq_one_letter_code
_entity_poly.pdbx_strand_id
1 'polypeptide(L)'
;MSIKIKQALTESLIKIEKKDFDEGTIRTLLIVSREYLKYDGLVKELAHFIAHPKRNRGIFHKKVNSRYAKFKLLDEQLLKKQPEIKTEEELSDYMLGGIDLEKVESKLFNILYFDGLDDLPESHLIKYTGFTKAQAEKTLKENYTKKENFYYLNTLRTKKMISLLQELPNINEDKEIQKSILQGQELIRKVNSSIDSLQKVIRGAIHFHSVFDTNSLTSDFENNFKKILNEFNIDSKYTNIITDNIQEILICLMTLIHDSIFEFYDKNTARVYLCAYLENNEIKERESISQKEILYENGVLALYTNYKFESKSNSFPLFVSEIKLKNHIDKEDFMNKNIDRSISEIPWISAKRENEKLKLKTYS
;
A
#
# COMPACT_ATOMS: atom_id res chain seq x y z
N MET A 1 32.82 15.84 1.89
CA MET A 1 31.70 14.87 1.71
C MET A 1 31.11 14.96 0.30
N SER A 2 30.85 16.16 -0.23
CA SER A 2 30.28 16.38 -1.58
C SER A 2 31.06 15.73 -2.76
N ILE A 3 32.40 15.75 -2.76
CA ILE A 3 33.19 15.19 -3.88
C ILE A 3 33.00 13.67 -4.04
N LYS A 4 33.04 12.91 -2.93
CA LYS A 4 32.84 11.45 -2.97
C LYS A 4 31.44 11.06 -3.44
N ILE A 5 30.43 11.85 -3.03
CA ILE A 5 29.04 11.65 -3.46
C ILE A 5 28.92 11.91 -4.95
N LYS A 6 29.46 13.03 -5.44
CA LYS A 6 29.51 13.34 -6.88
C LYS A 6 30.17 12.22 -7.68
N GLN A 7 31.35 11.75 -7.24
CA GLN A 7 32.07 10.67 -7.90
C GLN A 7 31.23 9.39 -7.98
N ALA A 8 30.66 8.94 -6.85
CA ALA A 8 29.83 7.73 -6.82
C ALA A 8 28.55 7.84 -7.67
N LEU A 9 27.91 9.03 -7.67
CA LEU A 9 26.79 9.32 -8.56
C LEU A 9 27.22 9.21 -10.03
N THR A 10 28.28 9.92 -10.43
CA THR A 10 28.77 9.92 -11.81
C THR A 10 29.19 8.52 -12.27
N GLU A 11 29.90 7.75 -11.43
CA GLU A 11 30.28 6.37 -11.75
C GLU A 11 29.06 5.48 -12.00
N SER A 12 28.04 5.57 -11.14
CA SER A 12 26.80 4.81 -11.30
C SER A 12 26.06 5.21 -12.58
N LEU A 13 25.98 6.50 -12.87
CA LEU A 13 25.32 7.03 -14.06
C LEU A 13 26.03 6.65 -15.36
N ILE A 14 27.37 6.63 -15.37
CA ILE A 14 28.17 6.16 -16.51
C ILE A 14 27.93 4.67 -16.76
N LYS A 15 27.82 3.85 -15.71
CA LYS A 15 27.46 2.43 -15.87
C LYS A 15 26.06 2.25 -16.46
N ILE A 16 25.10 3.09 -16.07
CA ILE A 16 23.75 3.08 -16.65
C ILE A 16 23.80 3.48 -18.13
N GLU A 17 24.51 4.56 -18.46
CA GLU A 17 24.70 5.01 -19.85
C GLU A 17 25.30 3.92 -20.73
N LYS A 18 26.31 3.21 -20.22
CA LYS A 18 26.99 2.12 -20.93
C LYS A 18 26.23 0.80 -20.94
N LYS A 19 25.06 0.73 -20.30
CA LYS A 19 24.34 -0.53 -20.10
C LYS A 19 25.25 -1.61 -19.49
N ASP A 20 25.97 -1.25 -18.44
CA ASP A 20 26.89 -2.12 -17.67
C ASP A 20 26.59 -2.02 -16.16
N PHE A 21 25.31 -1.89 -15.82
CA PHE A 21 24.84 -1.78 -14.46
C PHE A 21 24.08 -3.03 -14.02
N ASP A 22 24.06 -3.21 -12.70
CA ASP A 22 23.46 -4.31 -11.95
C ASP A 22 22.81 -3.79 -10.66
N GLU A 23 22.39 -4.71 -9.79
CA GLU A 23 21.82 -4.41 -8.47
C GLU A 23 22.76 -3.58 -7.59
N GLY A 24 24.06 -3.88 -7.61
CA GLY A 24 25.06 -3.16 -6.82
C GLY A 24 25.19 -1.70 -7.26
N THR A 25 25.10 -1.47 -8.57
CA THR A 25 25.13 -0.13 -9.15
C THR A 25 23.89 0.68 -8.76
N ILE A 26 22.69 0.10 -8.89
CA ILE A 26 21.44 0.77 -8.50
C ILE A 26 21.35 0.99 -6.99
N ARG A 27 21.79 0.01 -6.19
CA ARG A 27 21.91 0.15 -4.73
C ARG A 27 22.80 1.33 -4.36
N THR A 28 23.97 1.43 -4.99
CA THR A 28 24.92 2.52 -4.74
C THR A 28 24.28 3.87 -5.09
N LEU A 29 23.71 3.99 -6.29
CA LEU A 29 23.03 5.19 -6.77
C LEU A 29 21.96 5.69 -5.77
N LEU A 30 21.12 4.79 -5.27
CA LEU A 30 20.06 5.12 -4.32
C LEU A 30 20.60 5.51 -2.95
N ILE A 31 21.60 4.79 -2.44
CA ILE A 31 22.18 5.09 -1.12
C ILE A 31 22.85 6.46 -1.12
N VAL A 32 23.63 6.79 -2.16
CA VAL A 32 24.36 8.06 -2.21
C VAL A 32 23.46 9.25 -2.52
N SER A 33 22.37 9.05 -3.28
CA SER A 33 21.37 10.09 -3.55
C SER A 33 20.41 10.33 -2.38
N ARG A 34 20.30 9.37 -1.45
CA ARG A 34 19.26 9.32 -0.42
C ARG A 34 19.00 10.64 0.28
N GLU A 35 20.02 11.34 0.77
CA GLU A 35 19.86 12.59 1.55
C GLU A 35 19.39 13.79 0.71
N TYR A 36 19.39 13.68 -0.61
CA TYR A 36 19.05 14.76 -1.56
C TYR A 36 17.69 14.56 -2.24
N LEU A 37 17.12 13.36 -2.11
CA LEU A 37 15.79 13.03 -2.61
C LEU A 37 14.70 13.74 -1.78
N LYS A 38 13.58 14.09 -2.42
CA LYS A 38 12.42 14.75 -1.81
C LYS A 38 11.91 13.97 -0.59
N TYR A 39 11.63 14.69 0.49
CA TYR A 39 10.97 14.13 1.67
C TYR A 39 9.58 13.58 1.29
N ASP A 40 9.26 12.36 1.73
CA ASP A 40 8.06 11.59 1.37
C ASP A 40 7.91 11.21 -0.13
N GLY A 41 9.00 11.21 -0.91
CA GLY A 41 9.03 10.71 -2.30
C GLY A 41 9.17 9.18 -2.39
N LEU A 42 8.72 8.59 -3.49
CA LEU A 42 8.77 7.14 -3.71
C LEU A 42 10.22 6.64 -3.74
N VAL A 43 11.08 7.31 -4.50
CA VAL A 43 12.50 6.96 -4.65
C VAL A 43 13.24 7.12 -3.30
N LYS A 44 12.87 8.13 -2.51
CA LYS A 44 13.43 8.36 -1.15
C LYS A 44 13.10 7.18 -0.24
N GLU A 45 11.85 6.71 -0.25
CA GLU A 45 11.45 5.56 0.55
C GLU A 45 12.17 4.27 0.13
N LEU A 46 12.26 4.01 -1.18
CA LEU A 46 13.02 2.87 -1.72
C LEU A 46 14.50 2.94 -1.32
N ALA A 47 15.14 4.11 -1.46
CA ALA A 47 16.53 4.31 -1.07
C ALA A 47 16.75 4.08 0.43
N HIS A 48 15.85 4.59 1.28
CA HIS A 48 15.90 4.33 2.72
C HIS A 48 15.72 2.85 3.06
N PHE A 49 14.85 2.16 2.35
CA PHE A 49 14.60 0.75 2.58
C PHE A 49 15.77 -0.13 2.14
N ILE A 50 16.30 0.08 0.94
CA ILE A 50 17.46 -0.65 0.41
C ILE A 50 18.70 -0.44 1.29
N ALA A 51 18.86 0.74 1.88
CA ALA A 51 19.94 1.00 2.83
C ALA A 51 19.82 0.23 4.16
N HIS A 52 18.61 -0.23 4.53
CA HIS A 52 18.31 -0.85 5.81
C HIS A 52 17.31 -2.01 5.63
N PRO A 53 17.76 -3.23 5.30
CA PRO A 53 16.84 -4.34 4.96
C PRO A 53 16.04 -4.89 6.16
N LYS A 54 16.41 -4.55 7.40
CA LYS A 54 15.62 -4.83 8.61
C LYS A 54 15.17 -3.52 9.22
N ARG A 55 13.85 -3.25 9.27
CA ARG A 55 13.29 -2.00 9.82
C ARG A 55 12.06 -2.24 10.67
N ASN A 56 11.85 -1.33 11.60
CA ASN A 56 10.61 -1.16 12.37
C ASN A 56 9.50 -0.41 11.60
N ARG A 57 9.70 -0.16 10.29
CA ARG A 57 8.74 0.49 9.38
C ARG A 57 8.92 -0.07 7.96
N GLY A 58 7.83 -0.46 7.30
CA GLY A 58 7.83 -0.97 5.92
C GLY A 58 8.06 0.09 4.84
N ILE A 59 8.23 -0.39 3.60
CA ILE A 59 8.18 0.44 2.37
C ILE A 59 6.76 0.98 2.20
N PHE A 60 6.57 2.24 1.81
CA PHE A 60 5.24 2.82 1.59
C PHE A 60 4.34 2.62 2.79
N HIS A 61 4.93 2.83 3.98
CA HIS A 61 4.40 2.43 5.29
C HIS A 61 2.93 2.77 5.47
N LYS A 62 2.47 3.94 4.98
CA LYS A 62 1.08 4.39 5.12
C LYS A 62 0.12 3.49 4.34
N LYS A 63 0.36 3.35 3.02
CA LYS A 63 -0.47 2.52 2.14
C LYS A 63 -0.42 1.03 2.51
N VAL A 64 0.79 0.53 2.80
CA VAL A 64 1.00 -0.87 3.18
C VAL A 64 0.33 -1.18 4.53
N ASN A 65 0.45 -0.32 5.54
CA ASN A 65 -0.27 -0.52 6.81
C ASN A 65 -1.77 -0.39 6.64
N SER A 66 -2.25 0.56 5.82
CA SER A 66 -3.68 0.73 5.57
C SER A 66 -4.29 -0.55 4.97
N ARG A 67 -3.68 -1.10 3.92
CA ARG A 67 -4.11 -2.36 3.31
C ARG A 67 -4.04 -3.52 4.28
N TYR A 68 -2.92 -3.67 4.99
CA TYR A 68 -2.76 -4.70 6.01
C TYR A 68 -3.84 -4.62 7.10
N ALA A 69 -4.09 -3.42 7.65
CA ALA A 69 -5.10 -3.23 8.67
C ALA A 69 -6.50 -3.61 8.17
N LYS A 70 -6.85 -3.24 6.93
CA LYS A 70 -8.14 -3.62 6.33
C LYS A 70 -8.26 -5.14 6.14
N PHE A 71 -7.24 -5.80 5.60
CA PHE A 71 -7.27 -7.27 5.47
C PHE A 71 -7.34 -7.97 6.83
N LYS A 72 -6.54 -7.52 7.79
CA LYS A 72 -6.55 -8.06 9.15
C LYS A 72 -7.92 -7.96 9.79
N LEU A 73 -8.62 -6.83 9.65
CA LEU A 73 -9.99 -6.68 10.15
C LEU A 73 -10.94 -7.71 9.54
N LEU A 74 -10.86 -7.93 8.22
CA LEU A 74 -11.68 -8.96 7.56
C LEU A 74 -11.36 -10.35 8.11
N ASP A 75 -10.07 -10.69 8.24
CA ASP A 75 -9.66 -11.98 8.80
C ASP A 75 -10.16 -12.17 10.23
N GLU A 76 -10.05 -11.15 11.08
CA GLU A 76 -10.58 -11.15 12.45
C GLU A 76 -12.10 -11.34 12.51
N GLN A 77 -12.85 -10.81 11.54
CA GLN A 77 -14.29 -11.06 11.44
C GLN A 77 -14.60 -12.48 10.95
N LEU A 78 -13.84 -13.00 10.00
CA LEU A 78 -14.03 -14.35 9.47
C LEU A 78 -13.74 -15.44 10.51
N LEU A 79 -12.98 -15.13 11.56
CA LEU A 79 -12.70 -16.03 12.68
C LEU A 79 -13.83 -16.07 13.73
N LYS A 80 -14.70 -15.06 13.76
CA LYS A 80 -15.84 -15.01 14.68
C LYS A 80 -16.98 -15.92 14.19
N LYS A 81 -17.86 -16.29 15.12
CA LYS A 81 -19.08 -17.03 14.78
C LYS A 81 -19.92 -16.16 13.84
N GLN A 82 -20.11 -16.65 12.62
CA GLN A 82 -20.86 -15.92 11.60
C GLN A 82 -22.35 -15.83 12.01
N PRO A 83 -22.95 -14.63 11.98
CA PRO A 83 -24.38 -14.46 12.18
C PRO A 83 -25.14 -15.01 10.97
N GLU A 84 -26.46 -15.17 11.11
CA GLU A 84 -27.33 -15.42 9.97
C GLU A 84 -27.44 -14.12 9.15
N ILE A 85 -26.76 -14.08 8.01
CA ILE A 85 -26.69 -12.92 7.11
C ILE A 85 -27.74 -13.11 6.01
N LYS A 86 -28.67 -12.16 5.89
CA LYS A 86 -29.79 -12.20 4.95
C LYS A 86 -29.65 -11.19 3.82
N THR A 87 -28.87 -10.13 4.02
CA THR A 87 -28.69 -9.06 3.03
C THR A 87 -27.22 -8.73 2.80
N GLU A 88 -26.92 -8.09 1.67
CA GLU A 88 -25.59 -7.58 1.36
C GLU A 88 -25.15 -6.47 2.34
N GLU A 89 -26.10 -5.66 2.81
CA GLU A 89 -25.85 -4.64 3.83
C GLU A 89 -25.44 -5.28 5.15
N GLU A 90 -26.14 -6.33 5.59
CA GLU A 90 -25.77 -7.10 6.79
C GLU A 90 -24.40 -7.77 6.63
N LEU A 91 -24.06 -8.26 5.43
CA LEU A 91 -22.74 -8.82 5.15
C LEU A 91 -21.65 -7.74 5.27
N SER A 92 -21.86 -6.58 4.64
CA SER A 92 -20.93 -5.45 4.69
C SER A 92 -20.73 -4.97 6.13
N ASP A 93 -21.81 -4.83 6.89
CA ASP A 93 -21.76 -4.39 8.29
C ASP A 93 -21.02 -5.39 9.18
N TYR A 94 -21.21 -6.68 8.95
CA TYR A 94 -20.47 -7.73 9.63
C TYR A 94 -18.98 -7.69 9.26
N MET A 95 -18.65 -7.73 7.97
CA MET A 95 -17.27 -7.79 7.47
C MET A 95 -16.46 -6.55 7.83
N LEU A 96 -17.10 -5.39 7.84
CA LEU A 96 -16.50 -4.11 8.21
C LEU A 96 -16.69 -3.76 9.69
N GLY A 97 -17.22 -4.69 10.48
CA GLY A 97 -17.35 -4.56 11.92
C GLY A 97 -16.01 -4.73 12.65
N GLY A 98 -16.05 -4.73 13.99
CA GLY A 98 -14.87 -5.02 14.83
C GLY A 98 -14.07 -3.81 15.28
N ILE A 99 -14.50 -2.61 14.88
CA ILE A 99 -13.99 -1.36 15.41
C ILE A 99 -15.12 -0.69 16.17
N ASP A 100 -14.84 -0.32 17.41
CA ASP A 100 -15.71 0.57 18.17
C ASP A 100 -15.59 2.00 17.62
N LEU A 101 -16.58 2.44 16.86
CA LEU A 101 -16.59 3.77 16.24
C LEU A 101 -16.64 4.89 17.29
N GLU A 102 -17.05 4.62 18.52
CA GLU A 102 -17.07 5.62 19.58
C GLU A 102 -15.68 5.87 20.16
N LYS A 103 -14.80 4.86 20.09
CA LYS A 103 -13.46 4.90 20.66
C LYS A 103 -12.50 4.01 19.86
N VAL A 104 -11.62 4.66 19.09
CA VAL A 104 -10.61 3.98 18.27
C VAL A 104 -9.21 4.37 18.75
N GLU A 105 -8.29 3.41 18.84
CA GLU A 105 -6.88 3.70 19.12
C GLU A 105 -6.32 4.68 18.07
N SER A 106 -5.59 5.71 18.50
CA SER A 106 -5.14 6.79 17.62
C SER A 106 -4.29 6.33 16.46
N LYS A 107 -3.44 5.33 16.67
CA LYS A 107 -2.61 4.79 15.59
C LYS A 107 -3.46 4.10 14.53
N LEU A 108 -4.36 3.22 14.97
CA LEU A 108 -5.28 2.49 14.11
C LEU A 108 -6.25 3.44 13.38
N PHE A 109 -6.77 4.45 14.07
CA PHE A 109 -7.64 5.48 13.47
C PHE A 109 -6.95 6.18 12.29
N ASN A 110 -5.70 6.60 12.47
CA ASN A 110 -4.95 7.27 11.42
C ASN A 110 -4.71 6.35 10.22
N ILE A 111 -4.32 5.10 10.47
CA ILE A 111 -4.06 4.11 9.42
C ILE A 111 -5.33 3.78 8.62
N LEU A 112 -6.44 3.55 9.30
CA LEU A 112 -7.67 3.14 8.62
C LEU A 112 -8.36 4.29 7.92
N TYR A 113 -8.40 5.46 8.55
CA TYR A 113 -9.26 6.54 8.07
C TYR A 113 -8.50 7.64 7.32
N PHE A 114 -7.34 8.09 7.80
CA PHE A 114 -6.58 9.12 7.06
C PHE A 114 -5.72 8.49 5.97
N ASP A 115 -4.91 7.47 6.29
CA ASP A 115 -4.10 6.78 5.27
C ASP A 115 -5.01 5.99 4.30
N GLY A 116 -6.12 5.42 4.79
CA GLY A 116 -7.13 4.77 3.94
C GLY A 116 -7.88 5.73 3.01
N LEU A 117 -8.14 6.97 3.44
CA LEU A 117 -8.74 8.01 2.59
C LEU A 117 -7.77 8.48 1.50
N ASP A 118 -6.48 8.54 1.81
CA ASP A 118 -5.44 8.89 0.84
C ASP A 118 -5.33 7.85 -0.28
N ASP A 119 -5.41 6.55 0.04
CA ASP A 119 -5.35 5.44 -0.93
C ASP A 119 -6.61 5.32 -1.81
N LEU A 120 -7.73 5.95 -1.41
CA LEU A 120 -9.02 5.84 -2.10
C LEU A 120 -9.11 6.80 -3.30
N PRO A 121 -9.58 6.39 -4.50
CA PRO A 121 -9.92 7.32 -5.56
C PRO A 121 -11.04 8.28 -5.14
N GLU A 122 -10.86 9.58 -5.38
CA GLU A 122 -11.87 10.57 -4.99
C GLU A 122 -13.23 10.34 -5.67
N SER A 123 -13.22 9.87 -6.92
CA SER A 123 -14.44 9.48 -7.64
C SER A 123 -15.24 8.38 -6.94
N HIS A 124 -14.55 7.42 -6.33
CA HIS A 124 -15.19 6.36 -5.54
C HIS A 124 -15.82 6.92 -4.26
N LEU A 125 -15.08 7.77 -3.55
CA LEU A 125 -15.58 8.41 -2.33
C LEU A 125 -16.83 9.26 -2.61
N ILE A 126 -16.80 10.10 -3.64
CA ILE A 126 -17.93 10.94 -4.06
C ILE A 126 -19.12 10.05 -4.43
N LYS A 127 -18.91 8.96 -5.19
CA LYS A 127 -19.99 8.06 -5.61
C LYS A 127 -20.76 7.46 -4.43
N TYR A 128 -20.06 7.02 -3.37
CA TYR A 128 -20.70 6.28 -2.28
C TYR A 128 -21.04 7.12 -1.05
N THR A 129 -20.46 8.31 -0.90
CA THR A 129 -20.69 9.17 0.28
C THR A 129 -21.16 10.58 -0.07
N GLY A 130 -20.90 11.05 -1.30
CA GLY A 130 -21.07 12.45 -1.69
C GLY A 130 -19.95 13.38 -1.21
N PHE A 131 -18.93 12.88 -0.51
CA PHE A 131 -17.82 13.69 0.00
C PHE A 131 -16.64 13.72 -0.97
N THR A 132 -16.02 14.89 -1.10
CA THR A 132 -14.62 15.00 -1.55
C THR A 132 -13.67 14.53 -0.46
N LYS A 133 -12.40 14.26 -0.80
CA LYS A 133 -11.41 13.87 0.22
C LYS A 133 -11.26 14.93 1.31
N ALA A 134 -11.21 16.21 0.92
CA ALA A 134 -11.11 17.32 1.84
C ALA A 134 -12.33 17.43 2.78
N GLN A 135 -13.54 17.21 2.27
CA GLN A 135 -14.76 17.20 3.08
C GLN A 135 -14.80 16.00 4.04
N ALA A 136 -14.39 14.82 3.59
CA ALA A 136 -14.31 13.63 4.43
C ALA A 136 -13.30 13.83 5.57
N GLU A 137 -12.11 14.34 5.26
CA GLU A 137 -11.07 14.63 6.25
C GLU A 137 -11.56 15.65 7.29
N LYS A 138 -12.19 16.74 6.83
CA LYS A 138 -12.80 17.74 7.70
C LYS A 138 -13.86 17.12 8.61
N THR A 139 -14.73 16.29 8.06
CA THR A 139 -15.81 15.62 8.79
C THR A 139 -15.25 14.71 9.88
N LEU A 140 -14.21 13.93 9.59
CA LEU A 140 -13.54 13.10 10.59
C LEU A 140 -12.93 13.95 11.71
N LYS A 141 -12.23 15.04 11.38
CA LYS A 141 -11.61 15.94 12.37
C LYS A 141 -12.64 16.66 13.25
N GLU A 142 -13.77 17.07 12.69
CA GLU A 142 -14.83 17.79 13.44
C GLU A 142 -15.61 16.86 14.37
N ASN A 143 -15.73 15.58 14.00
CA ASN A 143 -16.53 14.62 14.77
C ASN A 143 -15.71 13.77 15.74
N TYR A 144 -14.38 13.77 15.65
CA TYR A 144 -13.51 13.03 16.58
C TYR A 144 -12.56 13.94 17.35
N THR A 145 -12.49 13.74 18.66
CA THR A 145 -11.49 14.40 19.52
C THR A 145 -10.44 13.39 19.96
N LYS A 146 -9.16 13.71 19.73
CA LYS A 146 -8.05 12.93 20.26
C LYS A 146 -7.88 13.19 21.76
N LYS A 147 -7.86 12.14 22.58
CA LYS A 147 -7.44 12.18 23.98
C LYS A 147 -6.48 11.02 24.24
N GLU A 148 -5.28 11.34 24.71
CA GLU A 148 -4.20 10.37 24.91
C GLU A 148 -3.95 9.56 23.62
N ASN A 149 -4.11 8.23 23.70
CA ASN A 149 -3.90 7.28 22.62
C ASN A 149 -5.20 6.87 21.90
N PHE A 150 -6.29 7.62 22.07
CA PHE A 150 -7.59 7.29 21.45
C PHE A 150 -8.24 8.51 20.77
N TYR A 151 -8.98 8.25 19.69
CA TYR A 151 -9.98 9.17 19.16
C TYR A 151 -11.36 8.77 19.68
N TYR A 152 -12.11 9.77 20.16
CA TYR A 152 -13.45 9.60 20.66
C TYR A 152 -14.44 10.33 19.77
N LEU A 153 -15.54 9.67 19.41
CA LEU A 153 -16.62 10.31 18.69
C LEU A 153 -17.29 11.36 19.59
N ASN A 154 -17.46 12.57 19.08
CA ASN A 154 -17.92 13.71 19.86
C ASN A 154 -19.37 13.54 20.38
N THR A 155 -20.14 12.62 19.80
CA THR A 155 -21.49 12.25 20.27
C THR A 155 -21.49 11.61 21.66
N LEU A 156 -20.35 11.06 22.12
CA LEU A 156 -20.23 10.45 23.45
C LEU A 156 -20.58 11.42 24.59
N ARG A 157 -20.25 12.72 24.43
CA ARG A 157 -20.60 13.75 25.42
C ARG A 157 -22.11 13.95 25.48
N THR A 158 -22.77 14.06 24.32
CA THR A 158 -24.22 14.22 24.23
C THR A 158 -24.94 12.98 24.77
N LYS A 159 -24.43 11.77 24.51
CA LYS A 159 -24.96 10.52 25.07
C LYS A 159 -24.94 10.53 26.59
N LYS A 160 -23.80 10.89 27.20
CA LYS A 160 -23.67 10.99 28.66
C LYS A 160 -24.62 12.02 29.25
N MET A 161 -24.75 13.18 28.61
CA MET A 161 -25.69 14.22 29.04
C MET A 161 -27.14 13.73 28.98
N ILE A 162 -27.56 13.08 27.90
CA ILE A 162 -28.90 12.50 27.79
C ILE A 162 -29.14 11.45 28.87
N SER A 163 -28.18 10.56 29.14
CA SER A 163 -28.28 9.57 30.21
C SER A 163 -28.53 10.23 31.57
N LEU A 164 -27.78 11.28 31.90
CA LEU A 164 -27.96 12.04 33.15
C LEU A 164 -29.32 12.74 33.23
N LEU A 165 -29.82 13.28 32.11
CA LEU A 165 -31.15 13.89 32.07
C LEU A 165 -32.26 12.86 32.26
N GLN A 166 -32.10 11.65 31.74
CA GLN A 166 -33.05 10.55 31.89
C GLN A 166 -33.14 10.02 33.33
N GLU A 167 -32.11 10.23 34.14
CA GLU A 167 -32.07 9.84 35.56
C GLU A 167 -32.78 10.85 36.49
N LEU A 168 -33.21 12.01 35.97
CA LEU A 168 -33.89 13.02 36.77
C LEU A 168 -35.32 12.57 37.18
N PRO A 169 -35.77 12.89 38.41
CA PRO A 169 -37.14 12.60 38.83
C PRO A 169 -38.15 13.41 38.02
N ASN A 170 -39.32 12.82 37.74
CA ASN A 170 -40.42 13.43 36.98
C ASN A 170 -40.05 13.94 35.57
N ILE A 171 -38.98 13.38 34.97
CA ILE A 171 -38.51 13.76 33.63
C ILE A 171 -39.60 13.67 32.55
N ASN A 172 -40.58 12.78 32.72
CA ASN A 172 -41.68 12.60 31.78
C ASN A 172 -42.70 13.76 31.78
N GLU A 173 -42.68 14.60 32.81
CA GLU A 173 -43.58 15.76 32.95
C GLU A 173 -42.94 17.06 32.45
N ASP A 174 -41.61 17.12 32.40
CA ASP A 174 -40.86 18.28 31.90
C ASP A 174 -40.73 18.24 30.36
N LYS A 175 -41.64 18.95 29.69
CA LYS A 175 -41.68 19.05 28.22
C LYS A 175 -40.42 19.64 27.59
N GLU A 176 -39.74 20.57 28.26
CA GLU A 176 -38.55 21.23 27.72
C GLU A 176 -37.34 20.30 27.78
N ILE A 177 -37.20 19.53 28.86
CA ILE A 177 -36.13 18.53 28.96
C ILE A 177 -36.37 17.38 27.97
N GLN A 178 -37.62 16.91 27.82
CA GLN A 178 -37.97 15.88 26.82
C GLN A 178 -37.64 16.32 25.39
N LYS A 179 -37.98 17.56 25.03
CA LYS A 179 -37.63 18.15 23.74
C LYS A 179 -36.11 18.20 23.53
N SER A 180 -35.36 18.60 24.56
CA SER A 180 -33.90 18.65 24.53
C SER A 180 -33.28 17.25 24.35
N ILE A 181 -33.82 16.23 25.03
CA ILE A 181 -33.40 14.82 24.87
C ILE A 181 -33.64 14.36 23.44
N LEU A 182 -34.85 14.58 22.89
CA LEU A 182 -35.19 14.18 21.52
C LEU A 182 -34.27 14.83 20.47
N GLN A 183 -34.02 16.13 20.59
CA GLN A 183 -33.09 16.85 19.71
C GLN A 183 -31.67 16.30 19.81
N GLY A 184 -31.21 16.00 21.02
CA GLY A 184 -29.90 15.38 21.26
C GLY A 184 -29.80 13.98 20.64
N GLN A 185 -30.84 13.16 20.78
CA GLN A 185 -30.90 11.81 20.17
C GLN A 185 -30.91 11.88 18.64
N GLU A 186 -31.65 12.83 18.06
CA GLU A 186 -31.67 13.04 16.61
C GLU A 186 -30.30 13.46 16.07
N LEU A 187 -29.63 14.39 16.76
CA LEU A 187 -28.27 14.82 16.41
C LEU A 187 -27.28 13.66 16.49
N ILE A 188 -27.32 12.86 17.56
CA ILE A 188 -26.47 11.67 17.71
C ILE A 188 -26.71 10.70 16.56
N ARG A 189 -27.98 10.41 16.24
CA ARG A 189 -28.34 9.49 15.15
C ARG A 189 -27.78 9.97 13.81
N LYS A 190 -27.93 11.26 13.50
CA LYS A 190 -27.45 11.86 12.25
C LYS A 190 -25.93 11.83 12.12
N VAL A 191 -25.21 12.17 13.20
CA VAL A 191 -23.74 12.13 13.22
C VAL A 191 -23.25 10.69 13.10
N ASN A 192 -23.82 9.77 13.87
CA ASN A 192 -23.42 8.37 13.85
C ASN A 192 -23.64 7.74 12.47
N SER A 193 -24.81 7.96 11.84
CA SER A 193 -25.08 7.40 10.51
C SER A 193 -24.16 7.98 9.44
N SER A 194 -23.90 9.30 9.49
CA SER A 194 -22.99 9.95 8.54
C SER A 194 -21.55 9.47 8.70
N ILE A 195 -21.07 9.31 9.94
CA ILE A 195 -19.71 8.86 10.23
C ILE A 195 -19.55 7.38 9.89
N ASP A 196 -20.52 6.54 10.25
CA ASP A 196 -20.48 5.11 9.95
C ASP A 196 -20.48 4.87 8.43
N SER A 197 -21.35 5.56 7.68
CA SER A 197 -21.37 5.48 6.21
C SER A 197 -20.02 5.89 5.60
N LEU A 198 -19.47 7.02 6.01
CA LEU A 198 -18.17 7.49 5.53
C LEU A 198 -17.04 6.48 5.86
N GLN A 199 -17.01 6.00 7.09
CA GLN A 199 -15.97 5.09 7.56
C GLN A 199 -16.06 3.72 6.91
N LYS A 200 -17.27 3.19 6.67
CA LYS A 200 -17.51 1.96 5.92
C LYS A 200 -16.92 2.04 4.53
N VAL A 201 -17.14 3.14 3.80
CA VAL A 201 -16.56 3.34 2.47
C VAL A 201 -15.03 3.37 2.53
N ILE A 202 -14.46 4.12 3.47
CA ILE A 202 -13.00 4.24 3.59
C ILE A 202 -12.36 2.89 3.95
N ARG A 203 -12.92 2.15 4.93
CA ARG A 203 -12.36 0.88 5.43
C ARG A 203 -12.67 -0.30 4.52
N GLY A 204 -13.83 -0.30 3.87
CA GLY A 204 -14.30 -1.38 3.00
C GLY A 204 -13.69 -1.36 1.60
N ALA A 205 -13.21 -0.21 1.13
CA ALA A 205 -12.45 -0.14 -0.11
C ALA A 205 -11.04 -0.73 0.07
N ILE A 206 -10.88 -2.01 -0.25
CA ILE A 206 -9.58 -2.68 -0.33
C ILE A 206 -9.13 -2.73 -1.78
N HIS A 207 -8.05 -2.02 -2.07
CA HIS A 207 -7.47 -1.96 -3.39
C HIS A 207 -6.45 -3.07 -3.60
N PHE A 208 -6.75 -3.94 -4.57
CA PHE A 208 -5.84 -4.98 -5.05
C PHE A 208 -4.91 -4.49 -6.18
N HIS A 209 -4.90 -3.18 -6.47
CA HIS A 209 -3.91 -2.57 -7.36
C HIS A 209 -2.56 -2.45 -6.67
N SER A 210 -1.48 -2.20 -7.40
CA SER A 210 -0.16 -1.90 -6.84
C SER A 210 -0.18 -0.72 -5.85
N VAL A 211 0.80 -0.65 -4.93
CA VAL A 211 0.97 0.48 -3.99
C VAL A 211 1.53 1.71 -4.71
N PHE A 212 2.32 1.47 -5.76
CA PHE A 212 2.84 2.45 -6.72
C PHE A 212 2.85 1.81 -8.12
N ASP A 213 2.98 2.63 -9.16
CA ASP A 213 3.05 2.17 -10.56
C ASP A 213 4.33 2.66 -11.25
N THR A 214 4.59 2.15 -12.44
CA THR A 214 5.79 2.51 -13.22
C THR A 214 5.83 4.02 -13.51
N ASN A 215 4.70 4.63 -13.87
CA ASN A 215 4.65 6.04 -14.26
C ASN A 215 4.97 6.98 -13.11
N SER A 216 4.37 6.73 -11.94
CA SER A 216 4.63 7.47 -10.71
C SER A 216 6.07 7.30 -10.26
N LEU A 217 6.65 6.11 -10.39
CA LEU A 217 8.07 5.89 -10.10
C LEU A 217 8.98 6.64 -11.09
N THR A 218 8.74 6.53 -12.41
CA THR A 218 9.52 7.22 -13.46
C THR A 218 9.52 8.72 -13.25
N SER A 219 8.34 9.31 -12.99
CA SER A 219 8.19 10.74 -12.74
C SER A 219 8.93 11.17 -11.47
N ASP A 220 8.89 10.36 -10.41
CA ASP A 220 9.63 10.66 -9.18
C ASP A 220 11.15 10.53 -9.40
N PHE A 221 11.63 9.55 -10.18
CA PHE A 221 13.03 9.48 -10.60
C PHE A 221 13.47 10.71 -11.38
N GLU A 222 12.73 11.07 -12.44
CA GLU A 222 13.06 12.21 -13.30
C GLU A 222 13.17 13.51 -12.49
N ASN A 223 12.17 13.80 -11.66
CA ASN A 223 12.12 15.02 -10.86
C ASN A 223 13.26 15.07 -9.83
N ASN A 224 13.50 13.97 -9.11
CA ASN A 224 14.53 13.93 -8.09
C ASN A 224 15.95 13.97 -8.70
N PHE A 225 16.21 13.20 -9.75
CA PHE A 225 17.55 13.18 -10.36
C PHE A 225 17.85 14.47 -11.09
N LYS A 226 16.88 15.12 -11.74
CA LYS A 226 17.09 16.47 -12.29
C LYS A 226 17.57 17.45 -11.22
N LYS A 227 16.99 17.40 -10.02
CA LYS A 227 17.41 18.24 -8.88
C LYS A 227 18.82 17.87 -8.39
N ILE A 228 19.08 16.58 -8.19
CA ILE A 228 20.38 16.08 -7.71
C ILE A 228 21.51 16.42 -8.69
N LEU A 229 21.30 16.19 -9.98
CA LEU A 229 22.31 16.45 -11.01
C LEU A 229 22.68 17.94 -11.06
N ASN A 230 21.68 18.82 -10.96
CA ASN A 230 21.91 20.26 -10.85
C ASN A 230 22.70 20.62 -9.59
N GLU A 231 22.34 20.06 -8.43
CA GLU A 231 23.02 20.33 -7.16
C GLU A 231 24.50 19.94 -7.17
N PHE A 232 24.85 18.85 -7.87
CA PHE A 232 26.22 18.35 -7.96
C PHE A 232 26.98 18.81 -9.21
N ASN A 233 26.41 19.67 -10.06
CA ASN A 233 26.96 20.04 -11.36
C ASN A 233 27.35 18.80 -12.19
N ILE A 234 26.42 17.86 -12.32
CA ILE A 234 26.51 16.69 -13.20
C ILE A 234 25.61 16.98 -14.41
N ASP A 235 26.05 16.51 -15.59
CA ASP A 235 25.33 16.70 -16.84
C ASP A 235 23.85 16.25 -16.74
N SER A 236 22.94 17.12 -17.16
CA SER A 236 21.49 16.86 -17.10
C SER A 236 21.04 15.74 -18.05
N LYS A 237 21.87 15.37 -19.06
CA LYS A 237 21.63 14.22 -19.95
C LYS A 237 21.34 12.93 -19.19
N TYR A 238 21.91 12.77 -17.99
CA TYR A 238 21.75 11.57 -17.19
C TYR A 238 20.33 11.38 -16.66
N THR A 239 19.50 12.44 -16.65
CA THR A 239 18.06 12.30 -16.38
C THR A 239 17.40 11.42 -17.44
N ASN A 240 17.66 11.71 -18.72
CA ASN A 240 17.11 10.93 -19.84
C ASN A 240 17.67 9.52 -19.85
N ILE A 241 18.97 9.35 -19.56
CA ILE A 241 19.60 8.03 -19.47
C ILE A 241 18.91 7.16 -18.40
N ILE A 242 18.54 7.72 -17.25
CA ILE A 242 17.78 6.99 -16.22
C ILE A 242 16.40 6.59 -16.75
N THR A 243 15.65 7.54 -17.34
CA THR A 243 14.29 7.27 -17.81
C THR A 243 14.28 6.26 -18.96
N ASP A 244 15.25 6.32 -19.87
CA ASP A 244 15.39 5.41 -21.01
C ASP A 244 15.72 3.97 -20.57
N ASN A 245 16.31 3.80 -19.39
CA ASN A 245 16.68 2.49 -18.83
C ASN A 245 15.78 2.08 -17.64
N ILE A 246 14.62 2.73 -17.45
CA ILE A 246 13.79 2.54 -16.24
C ILE A 246 13.33 1.11 -16.02
N GLN A 247 13.05 0.34 -17.08
CA GLN A 247 12.63 -1.06 -16.96
C GLN A 247 13.72 -1.94 -16.36
N GLU A 248 14.98 -1.78 -16.78
CA GLU A 248 16.10 -2.53 -16.23
C GLU A 248 16.44 -2.06 -14.80
N ILE A 249 16.32 -0.76 -14.52
CA ILE A 249 16.44 -0.21 -13.16
C ILE A 249 15.36 -0.82 -12.24
N LEU A 250 14.13 -0.96 -12.74
CA LEU A 250 13.02 -1.58 -12.02
C LEU A 250 13.29 -3.04 -11.68
N ILE A 251 13.88 -3.82 -12.59
CA ILE A 251 14.28 -5.21 -12.29
C ILE A 251 15.26 -5.23 -11.13
N CYS A 252 16.32 -4.40 -11.18
CA CYS A 252 17.28 -4.29 -10.08
C CYS A 252 16.63 -3.83 -8.77
N LEU A 253 15.67 -2.91 -8.81
CA LEU A 253 14.92 -2.50 -7.63
C LEU A 253 14.10 -3.66 -7.05
N MET A 254 13.41 -4.40 -7.90
CA MET A 254 12.57 -5.53 -7.48
C MET A 254 13.39 -6.64 -6.85
N THR A 255 14.57 -6.97 -7.40
CA THR A 255 15.46 -7.96 -6.80
C THR A 255 16.09 -7.46 -5.50
N LEU A 256 16.44 -6.17 -5.40
CA LEU A 256 16.93 -5.58 -4.14
C LEU A 256 15.88 -5.59 -3.01
N ILE A 257 14.60 -5.56 -3.35
CA ILE A 257 13.47 -5.57 -2.40
C ILE A 257 12.99 -6.99 -2.11
N HIS A 258 13.23 -7.94 -3.01
CA HIS A 258 12.93 -9.34 -2.79
C HIS A 258 13.55 -9.83 -1.47
N ASP A 259 12.83 -10.70 -0.76
CA ASP A 259 13.19 -11.25 0.54
C ASP A 259 13.31 -10.26 1.71
N SER A 260 13.00 -8.99 1.48
CA SER A 260 13.01 -8.01 2.55
C SER A 260 11.90 -8.27 3.57
N ILE A 261 12.21 -8.03 4.84
CA ILE A 261 11.29 -8.22 5.96
C ILE A 261 11.06 -6.89 6.66
N PHE A 262 9.79 -6.56 6.93
CA PHE A 262 9.44 -5.35 7.66
C PHE A 262 8.29 -5.59 8.65
N GLU A 263 8.17 -4.68 9.61
CA GLU A 263 7.12 -4.69 10.63
C GLU A 263 5.95 -3.76 10.26
N PHE A 264 4.73 -4.25 10.50
CA PHE A 264 3.51 -3.46 10.49
C PHE A 264 3.32 -2.69 11.81
N TYR A 265 2.25 -1.89 11.86
CA TYR A 265 1.94 -1.06 13.03
C TYR A 265 1.74 -1.84 14.34
N ASP A 266 1.38 -3.11 14.28
CA ASP A 266 1.12 -3.99 15.42
C ASP A 266 2.26 -4.98 15.71
N LYS A 267 3.45 -4.76 15.10
CA LYS A 267 4.65 -5.61 15.19
C LYS A 267 4.55 -6.95 14.46
N ASN A 268 3.45 -7.24 13.75
CA ASN A 268 3.46 -8.37 12.82
C ASN A 268 4.42 -8.09 11.67
N THR A 269 5.12 -9.13 11.22
CA THR A 269 6.12 -9.02 10.15
C THR A 269 5.54 -9.45 8.82
N ALA A 270 6.01 -8.82 7.75
CA ALA A 270 5.77 -9.24 6.39
C ALA A 270 7.08 -9.46 5.64
N ARG A 271 7.04 -10.36 4.66
CA ARG A 271 8.10 -10.62 3.69
C ARG A 271 7.65 -10.12 2.32
N VAL A 272 8.52 -9.40 1.62
CA VAL A 272 8.31 -9.10 0.19
C VAL A 272 8.91 -10.22 -0.64
N TYR A 273 8.19 -10.68 -1.65
CA TYR A 273 8.66 -11.69 -2.57
C TYR A 273 8.34 -11.31 -4.02
N LEU A 274 9.11 -11.87 -4.94
CA LEU A 274 9.02 -11.63 -6.38
C LEU A 274 8.20 -12.79 -6.95
N CYS A 275 7.23 -12.49 -7.82
CA CYS A 275 6.39 -13.50 -8.42
C CYS A 275 6.12 -13.20 -9.90
N ALA A 276 5.73 -14.26 -10.61
CA ALA A 276 5.08 -14.14 -11.90
C ALA A 276 3.61 -13.75 -11.68
N TYR A 277 3.12 -12.76 -12.42
CA TYR A 277 1.73 -12.28 -12.36
C TYR A 277 1.09 -12.29 -13.75
N LEU A 278 -0.15 -12.75 -13.82
CA LEU A 278 -0.99 -12.68 -15.01
C LEU A 278 -2.36 -12.15 -14.60
N GLU A 279 -2.83 -11.10 -15.27
CA GLU A 279 -4.14 -10.53 -14.98
C GLU A 279 -5.24 -11.48 -15.50
N ASN A 280 -6.16 -11.86 -14.61
CA ASN A 280 -7.13 -12.95 -14.83
C ASN A 280 -8.05 -12.80 -16.07
N ASN A 281 -8.12 -11.62 -16.68
CA ASN A 281 -8.92 -11.38 -17.88
C ASN A 281 -8.34 -12.03 -19.14
N GLU A 282 -7.06 -12.43 -19.14
CA GLU A 282 -6.39 -13.02 -20.32
C GLU A 282 -6.53 -14.54 -20.45
N ILE A 283 -7.11 -15.23 -19.45
CA ILE A 283 -7.16 -16.71 -19.40
C ILE A 283 -8.39 -17.27 -20.15
N LYS A 284 -9.33 -16.42 -20.61
CA LYS A 284 -10.67 -16.87 -21.03
C LYS A 284 -10.79 -17.58 -22.38
N GLU A 285 -9.74 -17.81 -23.18
CA GLU A 285 -9.94 -18.23 -24.59
C GLU A 285 -8.95 -19.23 -25.23
N ARG A 286 -8.17 -20.04 -24.50
CA ARG A 286 -7.27 -21.01 -25.18
C ARG A 286 -7.28 -22.41 -24.58
N GLU A 287 -8.09 -23.29 -25.18
CA GLU A 287 -8.25 -24.72 -24.81
C GLU A 287 -7.04 -25.62 -25.11
N SER A 288 -5.88 -25.10 -25.52
CA SER A 288 -4.74 -25.93 -25.95
C SER A 288 -3.36 -25.55 -25.39
N ILE A 289 -3.23 -24.45 -24.65
CA ILE A 289 -1.93 -23.97 -24.13
C ILE A 289 -1.88 -24.20 -22.62
N SER A 290 -0.77 -24.76 -22.11
CA SER A 290 -0.58 -24.93 -20.66
C SER A 290 -0.65 -23.57 -19.94
N GLN A 291 -1.30 -23.49 -18.79
CA GLN A 291 -1.41 -22.24 -18.01
C GLN A 291 -0.04 -21.60 -17.74
N LYS A 292 0.99 -22.44 -17.58
CA LYS A 292 2.38 -22.03 -17.38
C LYS A 292 2.96 -21.34 -18.62
N GLU A 293 2.64 -21.82 -19.82
CA GLU A 293 3.08 -21.18 -21.06
C GLU A 293 2.37 -19.85 -21.31
N ILE A 294 1.08 -19.75 -20.98
CA ILE A 294 0.34 -18.47 -21.00
C ILE A 294 0.99 -17.49 -20.02
N LEU A 295 1.30 -17.95 -18.80
CA LEU A 295 1.98 -17.13 -17.79
C LEU A 295 3.35 -16.66 -18.28
N TYR A 296 4.15 -17.53 -18.91
CA TYR A 296 5.45 -17.13 -19.47
C TYR A 296 5.32 -16.09 -20.59
N GLU A 297 4.39 -16.31 -21.53
CA GLU A 297 4.27 -15.48 -22.73
C GLU A 297 3.67 -14.09 -22.45
N ASN A 298 2.72 -14.04 -21.52
CA ASN A 298 1.91 -12.85 -21.29
C ASN A 298 2.14 -12.23 -19.90
N GLY A 299 2.62 -13.02 -18.95
CA GLY A 299 2.82 -12.59 -17.58
C GLY A 299 3.93 -11.55 -17.42
N VAL A 300 3.85 -10.87 -16.30
CA VAL A 300 4.75 -9.80 -15.88
C VAL A 300 5.39 -10.13 -14.53
N LEU A 301 6.46 -9.42 -14.21
CA LEU A 301 7.05 -9.44 -12.87
C LEU A 301 6.19 -8.64 -11.89
N ALA A 302 6.04 -9.15 -10.68
CA ALA A 302 5.39 -8.43 -9.59
C ALA A 302 6.07 -8.68 -8.23
N LEU A 303 6.00 -7.69 -7.35
CA LEU A 303 6.33 -7.80 -5.93
C LEU A 303 5.05 -7.92 -5.12
N TYR A 304 5.00 -8.92 -4.25
CA TYR A 304 3.91 -9.13 -3.31
C TYR A 304 4.42 -9.05 -1.88
N THR A 305 3.57 -8.53 -1.01
CA THR A 305 3.78 -8.58 0.44
C THR A 305 3.06 -9.81 0.98
N ASN A 306 3.77 -10.70 1.65
CA ASN A 306 3.22 -11.84 2.38
C ASN A 306 3.29 -11.59 3.88
N TYR A 307 2.22 -11.90 4.60
CA TYR A 307 2.23 -11.92 6.05
C TYR A 307 1.45 -13.12 6.57
N LYS A 308 1.77 -13.51 7.81
CA LYS A 308 1.04 -14.56 8.52
C LYS A 308 0.13 -13.91 9.55
N PHE A 309 -1.11 -14.35 9.57
CA PHE A 309 -2.07 -13.99 10.61
C PHE A 309 -2.71 -15.29 11.11
N GLU A 310 -2.47 -15.59 12.38
CA GLU A 310 -2.74 -16.90 12.96
C GLU A 310 -2.14 -18.06 12.13
N SER A 311 -2.96 -19.01 11.69
CA SER A 311 -2.57 -20.16 10.85
C SER A 311 -2.66 -19.88 9.35
N LYS A 312 -3.06 -18.68 8.94
CA LYS A 312 -3.26 -18.31 7.53
C LYS A 312 -2.10 -17.47 7.00
N SER A 313 -1.78 -17.70 5.74
CA SER A 313 -0.81 -16.91 4.98
C SER A 313 -1.58 -16.05 3.99
N ASN A 314 -1.44 -14.74 4.09
CA ASN A 314 -2.13 -13.77 3.23
C ASN A 314 -1.11 -12.98 2.43
N SER A 315 -1.52 -12.52 1.24
CA SER A 315 -0.69 -11.64 0.44
C SER A 315 -1.48 -10.59 -0.32
N PHE A 316 -0.81 -9.48 -0.63
CA PHE A 316 -1.35 -8.42 -1.48
C PHE A 316 -0.24 -7.82 -2.35
N PRO A 317 -0.58 -7.28 -3.53
CA PRO A 317 0.43 -6.73 -4.43
C PRO A 317 1.03 -5.45 -3.85
N LEU A 318 2.37 -5.42 -3.82
CA LEU A 318 3.16 -4.22 -3.54
C LEU A 318 3.38 -3.46 -4.85
N PHE A 319 3.78 -4.17 -5.91
CA PHE A 319 4.05 -3.61 -7.23
C PHE A 319 3.81 -4.64 -8.31
N VAL A 320 2.95 -4.35 -9.27
CA VAL A 320 2.80 -5.12 -10.52
C VAL A 320 3.41 -4.28 -11.64
N SER A 321 4.43 -4.83 -12.29
CA SER A 321 5.17 -4.13 -13.34
C SER A 321 4.58 -4.37 -14.73
N GLU A 322 5.09 -3.63 -15.72
CA GLU A 322 4.85 -3.89 -17.14
C GLU A 322 5.93 -4.82 -17.76
N ILE A 323 6.87 -5.29 -16.94
CA ILE A 323 8.05 -6.04 -17.39
C ILE A 323 7.65 -7.48 -17.68
N LYS A 324 7.66 -7.85 -18.97
CA LYS A 324 7.30 -9.20 -19.44
C LYS A 324 8.32 -10.25 -19.02
N LEU A 325 7.84 -11.38 -18.50
CA LEU A 325 8.68 -12.47 -18.01
C LEU A 325 9.63 -13.00 -19.11
N LYS A 326 9.08 -13.28 -20.30
CA LYS A 326 9.84 -13.81 -21.45
C LYS A 326 11.04 -12.98 -21.92
N ASN A 327 11.06 -11.69 -21.58
CA ASN A 327 12.18 -10.83 -21.95
C ASN A 327 13.39 -11.08 -21.04
N HIS A 328 13.16 -11.49 -19.79
CA HIS A 328 14.16 -11.50 -18.72
C HIS A 328 14.42 -12.88 -18.11
N ILE A 329 13.60 -13.89 -18.41
CA ILE A 329 13.79 -15.27 -17.95
C ILE A 329 13.84 -16.17 -19.17
N ASP A 330 14.78 -17.12 -19.20
CA ASP A 330 14.89 -18.09 -20.28
C ASP A 330 13.73 -19.10 -20.23
N LYS A 331 13.16 -19.45 -21.38
CA LYS A 331 11.95 -20.30 -21.46
C LYS A 331 12.17 -21.66 -20.82
N GLU A 332 13.29 -22.30 -21.12
CA GLU A 332 13.63 -23.63 -20.58
C GLU A 332 13.75 -23.59 -19.05
N ASP A 333 14.47 -22.60 -18.52
CA ASP A 333 14.56 -22.37 -17.09
C ASP A 333 13.18 -22.20 -16.47
N PHE A 334 12.32 -21.35 -17.07
CA PHE A 334 10.98 -21.10 -16.58
C PHE A 334 10.12 -22.37 -16.53
N MET A 335 10.16 -23.15 -17.61
CA MET A 335 9.40 -24.39 -17.73
C MET A 335 9.87 -25.48 -16.76
N ASN A 336 11.12 -25.43 -16.30
CA ASN A 336 11.67 -26.40 -15.35
C ASN A 336 11.40 -26.06 -13.87
N LYS A 337 10.83 -24.89 -13.54
CA LYS A 337 10.50 -24.51 -12.15
C LYS A 337 9.05 -24.79 -11.79
N ASN A 338 8.77 -25.09 -10.52
CA ASN A 338 7.40 -25.36 -10.07
C ASN A 338 6.62 -24.04 -9.88
N ILE A 339 5.99 -23.57 -10.96
CA ILE A 339 5.25 -22.30 -11.04
C ILE A 339 3.87 -22.62 -11.63
N ASP A 340 2.93 -22.92 -10.74
CA ASP A 340 1.64 -23.53 -11.12
C ASP A 340 0.46 -22.56 -11.00
N ARG A 341 0.70 -21.35 -10.49
CA ARG A 341 -0.34 -20.34 -10.22
C ARG A 341 0.07 -18.96 -10.70
N SER A 342 -0.94 -18.12 -10.97
CA SER A 342 -0.79 -16.71 -11.35
C SER A 342 -0.14 -15.82 -10.29
N ILE A 343 0.10 -16.34 -9.08
CA ILE A 343 0.87 -15.70 -8.00
C ILE A 343 1.78 -16.78 -7.41
N SER A 344 2.80 -17.18 -8.18
CA SER A 344 3.83 -18.12 -7.72
C SER A 344 5.13 -17.36 -7.54
N GLU A 345 5.72 -17.51 -6.35
CA GLU A 345 7.05 -16.97 -6.07
C GLU A 345 8.06 -17.51 -7.08
N ILE A 346 8.90 -16.63 -7.62
CA ILE A 346 9.92 -17.02 -8.58
C ILE A 346 11.27 -17.23 -7.90
N PRO A 347 12.04 -18.26 -8.31
CA PRO A 347 13.36 -18.53 -7.75
C PRO A 347 14.48 -17.65 -8.36
N TRP A 348 14.21 -16.90 -9.43
CA TRP A 348 15.20 -16.00 -10.05
C TRP A 348 15.19 -14.64 -9.38
N ILE A 349 16.13 -14.45 -8.46
CA ILE A 349 16.12 -13.33 -7.52
C ILE A 349 17.40 -12.49 -7.58
N SER A 350 18.24 -12.72 -8.59
CA SER A 350 19.37 -11.85 -8.94
C SER A 350 19.29 -11.41 -10.40
N ALA A 351 19.58 -10.14 -10.67
CA ALA A 351 19.67 -9.56 -12.00
C ALA A 351 21.13 -9.52 -12.48
N LYS A 352 21.42 -10.18 -13.61
CA LYS A 352 22.76 -10.22 -14.24
C LYS A 352 22.66 -9.95 -15.73
N ARG A 353 23.69 -9.33 -16.33
CA ARG A 353 23.75 -9.12 -17.78
C ARG A 353 24.25 -10.35 -18.50
N GLU A 354 23.53 -10.74 -19.54
CA GLU A 354 23.91 -11.77 -20.50
C GLU A 354 23.54 -11.28 -21.91
N ASN A 355 24.50 -11.30 -22.83
CA ASN A 355 24.31 -10.84 -24.21
C ASN A 355 23.64 -9.44 -24.29
N GLU A 356 24.20 -8.48 -23.54
CA GLU A 356 23.73 -7.09 -23.45
C GLU A 356 22.35 -6.88 -22.81
N LYS A 357 21.66 -7.95 -22.38
CA LYS A 357 20.34 -7.89 -21.74
C LYS A 357 20.42 -8.24 -20.27
N LEU A 358 19.69 -7.51 -19.44
CA LEU A 358 19.52 -7.86 -18.03
C LEU A 358 18.58 -9.07 -17.92
N LYS A 359 19.07 -10.16 -17.34
CA LYS A 359 18.36 -11.43 -17.11
C LYS A 359 18.23 -11.71 -15.62
N LEU A 360 17.13 -12.32 -15.23
CA LEU A 360 16.94 -12.84 -13.88
C LEU A 360 17.53 -14.26 -13.78
N LYS A 361 18.35 -14.50 -12.76
CA LYS A 361 19.02 -15.78 -12.50
C LYS A 361 18.70 -16.30 -11.10
N THR A 362 18.69 -17.62 -10.93
CA THR A 362 18.59 -18.24 -9.61
C THR A 362 19.90 -18.03 -8.85
N TYR A 363 19.86 -18.03 -7.51
CA TYR A 363 21.08 -18.25 -6.76
C TYR A 363 21.63 -19.63 -7.12
N SER A 364 22.89 -19.67 -7.57
CA SER A 364 23.71 -20.86 -7.75
C SER A 364 24.32 -21.27 -6.41
#